data_AF-A0A0G9L4X5-F1
#
_entry.id   AF-A0A0G9L4X5-F1
#
_cell.length_a   1.000
_cell.length_b   1.000
_cell.length_c   1.000
_cell.angle_alpha   90.00
_cell.angle_beta   90.00
_cell.angle_gamma   90.00
#
_symmetry.space_group_name_H-M   'P 1'
#
loop_
_entity.id
_entity.type
_entity.pdbx_description
1 polymer ?
#
loop_
_entity_poly.entity_id
_entity_poly.type
_entity_poly.pdbx_seq_one_letter_code
_entity_poly.pdbx_strand_id
1 'polypeptide(L)'
;MLAKFLQAIHKKKLVQVKFVAKSDGQLRDRKCVPFDYGASTTAKDKSDKYHFYDLNSPSGRHNLPLFPNQIREITILEDESFEPADYVKWEPSWIVKRDWGQYS
;
A
#
# COMPACT_ATOMS: atom_id res chain seq x y z
N MET A 1 1.59 12.67 4.18
CA MET A 1 0.98 11.40 3.75
C MET A 1 2.04 10.47 3.14
N LEU A 2 2.66 10.85 2.01
CA LEU A 2 3.73 10.06 1.38
C LEU A 2 4.87 9.68 2.33
N ALA A 3 5.40 10.64 3.10
CA ALA A 3 6.48 10.36 4.05
C ALA A 3 6.15 9.25 5.06
N LYS A 4 4.92 9.22 5.61
CA LYS A 4 4.47 8.15 6.53
C LYS A 4 4.37 6.81 5.81
N PHE A 5 3.90 6.81 4.57
CA PHE A 5 3.80 5.60 3.76
C PHE A 5 5.17 5.00 3.45
N LEU A 6 6.12 5.83 3.00
CA LEU A 6 7.51 5.39 2.75
C LEU A 6 8.18 4.92 4.04
N GLN A 7 7.96 5.63 5.15
CA GLN A 7 8.45 5.20 6.46
C GLN A 7 7.92 3.81 6.83
N ALA A 8 6.64 3.53 6.58
CA ALA A 8 6.06 2.23 6.87
C ALA A 8 6.63 1.12 5.97
N ILE A 9 6.91 1.39 4.69
CA ILE A 9 7.65 0.47 3.80
C ILE A 9 9.01 0.12 4.40
N HIS A 10 9.81 1.14 4.74
CA HIS A 10 11.16 0.93 5.25
C HIS A 10 11.17 0.21 6.61
N LYS A 11 10.21 0.51 7.48
CA LYS A 11 10.09 -0.11 8.80
C LYS A 11 9.29 -1.41 8.82
N LYS A 12 8.80 -1.89 7.66
CA LYS A 12 7.92 -3.06 7.53
C LYS A 12 6.68 -2.98 8.45
N LYS A 13 6.11 -1.78 8.59
CA LYS A 13 4.93 -1.53 9.44
C LYS A 13 3.65 -1.61 8.65
N LEU A 14 2.60 -2.15 9.28
CA LEU A 14 1.26 -2.06 8.73
C LEU A 14 0.74 -0.63 8.83
N VAL A 15 -0.20 -0.29 7.96
CA VAL A 15 -0.83 1.04 7.94
C VAL A 15 -2.34 0.91 7.96
N GLN A 16 -2.97 1.88 8.60
CA GLN A 16 -4.39 2.14 8.47
C GLN A 16 -4.57 3.26 7.44
N VAL A 17 -5.37 3.02 6.41
CA VAL A 17 -5.65 3.99 5.35
C VAL A 17 -7.14 4.31 5.29
N LYS A 18 -7.46 5.60 5.37
CA LYS A 18 -8.80 6.12 5.09
C LYS A 18 -8.85 6.70 3.69
N PHE A 19 -9.77 6.22 2.87
CA PHE A 19 -9.87 6.66 1.48
C PHE A 19 -11.30 6.66 0.97
N VAL A 20 -11.56 7.43 -0.08
CA VAL A 20 -12.83 7.46 -0.79
C VAL A 20 -12.80 6.44 -1.92
N ALA A 21 -13.69 5.45 -1.85
CA ALA A 21 -13.81 4.41 -2.85
C ALA A 21 -14.34 4.97 -4.18
N LYS A 22 -13.71 4.59 -5.29
CA LYS A 22 -14.17 5.04 -6.62
C LYS A 22 -15.50 4.41 -7.03
N SER A 23 -15.84 3.23 -6.50
CA SER A 23 -17.04 2.48 -6.85
C SER A 23 -18.33 3.22 -6.50
N ASP A 24 -18.36 3.87 -5.34
CA ASP A 24 -19.59 4.41 -4.74
C ASP A 24 -19.36 5.74 -4.00
N GLY A 25 -18.12 6.26 -4.00
CA GLY A 25 -17.79 7.51 -3.32
C GLY A 25 -17.80 7.42 -1.79
N GLN A 26 -17.90 6.22 -1.20
CA GLN A 26 -17.94 6.08 0.25
C GLN A 26 -16.55 6.11 0.87
N LEU A 27 -16.48 6.67 2.08
CA LEU A 27 -15.28 6.61 2.90
C LEU A 27 -15.09 5.20 3.45
N ARG A 28 -13.90 4.63 3.26
CA ARG A 28 -13.50 3.33 3.80
C ARG A 28 -12.25 3.49 4.63
N ASP A 29 -12.16 2.63 5.65
CA ASP A 29 -11.01 2.51 6.51
C ASP A 29 -10.48 1.08 6.43
N ARG A 30 -9.23 0.92 6.00
CA ARG A 30 -8.62 -0.39 5.72
C ARG A 30 -7.24 -0.53 6.36
N LYS A 31 -6.99 -1.72 6.87
CA LYS A 31 -5.68 -2.12 7.34
C LYS A 31 -4.93 -2.77 6.18
N CYS A 32 -3.74 -2.26 5.91
CA CYS A 32 -3.02 -2.60 4.70
C CYS A 32 -1.53 -2.85 4.96
N VAL A 33 -0.94 -3.66 4.09
CA VAL A 33 0.51 -3.64 3.85
C VAL A 33 0.81 -2.52 2.85
N PRO A 34 1.71 -1.57 3.16
CA PRO A 34 2.17 -0.60 2.19
C PRO A 34 3.22 -1.26 1.29
N PHE A 35 2.87 -1.62 0.05
CA PHE A 35 3.81 -2.25 -0.85
C PHE A 35 4.67 -1.24 -1.58
N ASP A 36 4.11 -0.31 -2.35
CA ASP A 36 4.94 0.52 -3.22
C ASP A 36 4.31 1.87 -3.53
N TYR A 37 5.11 2.78 -4.07
CA TYR A 37 4.62 4.07 -4.55
C TYR A 37 5.20 4.39 -5.93
N GLY A 38 4.30 4.67 -6.88
CA GLY A 38 4.68 5.17 -8.20
C GLY A 38 3.72 4.76 -9.30
N ALA A 39 3.98 5.26 -10.50
CA ALA A 39 3.25 4.93 -11.70
C ALA A 39 3.41 3.45 -12.07
N SER A 40 2.31 2.82 -12.50
CA SER A 40 2.42 1.49 -13.11
C SER A 40 3.21 1.60 -14.43
N THR A 41 4.24 0.76 -14.58
CA THR A 41 5.09 0.73 -15.77
C THR A 41 4.30 0.38 -17.03
N THR A 42 3.22 -0.40 -16.90
CA THR A 42 2.38 -0.88 -18.00
C THR A 42 1.11 -0.07 -18.24
N ALA A 43 0.69 0.78 -17.30
CA ALA A 43 -0.53 1.57 -17.45
C ALA A 43 -0.35 2.76 -18.41
N LYS A 44 -1.41 3.06 -19.19
CA LYS A 44 -1.51 4.30 -19.99
C LYS A 44 -1.49 5.55 -19.11
N ASP A 45 -2.11 5.46 -17.94
CA ASP A 45 -2.09 6.51 -16.93
C ASP A 45 -0.82 6.37 -16.08
N LYS A 46 0.10 7.32 -16.27
CA LYS A 46 1.40 7.42 -15.61
C LYS A 46 1.36 8.19 -14.29
N SER A 47 0.17 8.43 -13.74
CA SER A 47 0.05 9.07 -12.43
C SER A 47 0.54 8.14 -11.32
N ASP A 48 1.24 8.70 -10.34
CA ASP A 48 1.70 7.96 -9.18
C ASP A 48 0.54 7.47 -8.31
N LYS A 49 0.66 6.23 -7.84
CA LYS A 49 -0.32 5.57 -6.97
C LYS A 49 0.37 5.00 -5.74
N TYR A 50 -0.39 4.93 -4.67
CA TYR A 50 -0.03 4.15 -3.50
C TYR A 50 -0.53 2.73 -3.72
N HIS A 51 0.38 1.77 -3.74
CA HIS A 51 0.07 0.36 -3.90
C HIS A 51 -0.01 -0.28 -2.52
N PHE A 52 -1.23 -0.58 -2.08
CA PHE A 52 -1.49 -1.27 -0.83
C PHE A 52 -1.88 -2.72 -1.09
N TYR A 53 -1.79 -3.55 -0.05
CA TYR A 53 -2.47 -4.84 0.04
C TYR A 53 -3.46 -4.81 1.20
N ASP A 54 -4.75 -4.88 0.88
CA ASP A 54 -5.84 -4.85 1.85
C ASP A 54 -5.91 -6.17 2.63
N LEU A 55 -5.94 -6.09 3.96
CA LEU A 55 -5.99 -7.25 4.85
C LEU A 55 -7.38 -7.54 5.43
N ASN A 56 -8.30 -6.57 5.41
CA ASN A 56 -9.57 -6.62 6.15
C ASN A 56 -10.80 -6.16 5.35
N SER A 57 -10.72 -6.16 4.01
CA SER A 57 -11.91 -6.00 3.17
C SER A 57 -12.89 -7.16 3.37
N PRO A 58 -14.22 -6.90 3.37
CA PRO A 58 -15.26 -7.94 3.38
C PRO A 58 -15.13 -8.93 2.21
N SER A 59 -14.58 -8.47 1.09
CA SER A 59 -14.34 -9.29 -0.11
C SER A 59 -13.06 -10.13 -0.04
N GLY A 60 -12.34 -10.10 1.09
CA GLY A 60 -11.06 -10.76 1.27
C GLY A 60 -9.85 -9.90 0.88
N ARG A 61 -8.65 -10.50 1.00
CA ARG A 61 -7.38 -9.81 0.82
C ARG A 61 -7.06 -9.60 -0.65
N HIS A 62 -6.65 -8.39 -1.03
CA HIS A 62 -6.38 -8.06 -2.44
C HIS A 62 -5.50 -6.82 -2.57
N ASN A 63 -4.90 -6.64 -3.75
CA ASN A 63 -4.17 -5.42 -4.10
C ASN A 63 -5.14 -4.24 -4.20
N LEU A 64 -4.77 -3.14 -3.54
CA LEU A 64 -5.55 -1.92 -3.43
C LEU A 64 -4.71 -0.72 -3.90
N PRO A 65 -4.62 -0.47 -5.20
CA PRO A 65 -3.98 0.74 -5.72
C PRO A 65 -4.88 1.94 -5.50
N LEU A 66 -4.38 3.00 -4.86
CA LEU A 66 -5.11 4.23 -4.59
C LEU A 66 -4.37 5.44 -5.17
N PHE A 67 -5.11 6.29 -5.86
CA PHE A 67 -4.59 7.59 -6.27
C PHE A 67 -4.46 8.52 -5.05
N PRO A 68 -3.47 9.45 -5.04
CA PRO A 68 -3.28 10.38 -3.95
C PRO A 68 -4.54 11.18 -3.58
N ASN A 69 -5.38 11.54 -4.55
CA ASN A 69 -6.62 12.28 -4.35
C ASN A 69 -7.74 11.48 -3.68
N GLN A 70 -7.66 10.14 -3.66
CA GLN A 70 -8.64 9.30 -2.96
C GLN A 70 -8.33 9.18 -1.47
N ILE A 71 -7.06 9.34 -1.08
CA ILE A 71 -6.62 9.09 0.29
C ILE A 71 -6.89 10.33 1.14
N ARG A 72 -7.54 10.12 2.28
CA ARG A 72 -7.78 11.15 3.29
C ARG A 72 -6.72 11.11 4.38
N GLU A 73 -6.33 9.92 4.81
CA GLU A 73 -5.38 9.73 5.91
C GLU A 73 -4.61 8.42 5.77
N ILE A 74 -3.34 8.44 6.19
CA ILE A 74 -2.50 7.25 6.40
C ILE A 74 -1.91 7.35 7.80
N THR A 75 -2.13 6.30 8.58
CA THR A 75 -1.63 6.15 9.95
C THR A 75 -0.79 4.88 10.05
N ILE A 76 0.42 4.98 10.59
CA ILE A 76 1.27 3.83 10.83
C ILE A 76 0.78 3.13 12.10
N LEU A 77 0.66 1.82 12.04
CA LEU A 77 0.33 0.99 13.20
C LEU A 77 1.65 0.60 13.88
N GLU A 78 2.06 1.35 14.90
CA GLU A 78 3.39 1.19 15.52
C GLU A 78 3.59 -0.20 16.13
N ASP A 79 2.53 -0.80 16.68
CA ASP A 79 2.56 -2.13 17.30
C ASP A 79 2.47 -3.29 16.29
N GLU A 80 2.24 -2.99 15.00
CA GLU A 80 1.93 -4.00 14.00
C GLU A 80 2.91 -3.95 12.82
N SER A 81 3.54 -5.08 12.56
CA SER A 81 4.54 -5.23 11.50
C SER A 81 4.12 -6.36 10.57
N PHE A 82 4.71 -6.39 9.38
CA PHE A 82 4.49 -7.47 8.42
C PHE A 82 5.82 -8.08 7.99
N GLU A 83 5.80 -9.38 7.69
CA GLU A 83 6.94 -10.06 7.10
C GLU A 83 6.77 -10.13 5.58
N PRO A 84 7.69 -9.56 4.77
CA PRO A 84 7.60 -9.59 3.32
C PRO A 84 7.41 -11.00 2.74
N ALA A 85 7.98 -12.03 3.38
CA ALA A 85 7.87 -13.43 2.97
C ALA A 85 6.43 -13.97 2.94
N ASP A 86 5.54 -13.43 3.79
CA ASP A 86 4.14 -13.86 3.85
C ASP A 86 3.34 -13.40 2.63
N TYR A 87 3.79 -12.31 2.01
CA TYR A 87 3.01 -11.59 0.99
C TYR A 87 3.68 -11.60 -0.38
N VAL A 88 5.01 -11.50 -0.44
CA VAL A 88 5.77 -11.40 -1.69
C VAL A 88 6.23 -12.81 -2.10
N LYS A 89 5.45 -13.45 -2.97
CA LYS A 89 5.72 -14.81 -3.50
C LYS A 89 6.17 -14.80 -4.97
N TRP A 90 6.43 -13.62 -5.50
CA TRP A 90 6.85 -13.39 -6.88
C TRP A 90 8.14 -12.55 -6.88
N GLU A 91 8.81 -12.46 -8.03
CA GLU A 91 9.97 -11.59 -8.20
C GLU A 91 9.52 -10.12 -8.24
N PRO A 92 9.86 -9.32 -7.21
CA PRO A 92 9.36 -7.97 -7.12
C PRO A 92 10.05 -7.02 -8.11
N SER A 93 9.28 -6.06 -8.61
CA SER A 93 9.78 -4.95 -9.43
C SER A 93 9.36 -3.64 -8.78
N TRP A 94 9.98 -3.36 -7.64
CA TRP A 94 9.64 -2.22 -6.79
C TRP A 94 10.17 -0.90 -7.36
N ILE A 95 9.37 0.15 -7.26
CA ILE A 95 9.75 1.51 -7.64
C ILE A 95 10.51 2.18 -6.48
N VAL A 96 9.97 2.07 -5.27
CA VAL A 96 10.63 2.58 -4.06
C VAL A 96 11.70 1.59 -3.62
N LYS A 97 12.95 2.04 -3.52
CA LYS A 97 14.06 1.26 -2.94
C LYS A 97 13.77 0.90 -1.48
N ARG A 98 14.05 -0.33 -1.08
CA ARG A 98 13.80 -0.84 0.29
C ARG A 98 14.82 -1.91 0.66
N ASP A 99 14.83 -2.28 1.94
CA ASP A 99 15.70 -3.32 2.48
C ASP A 99 14.87 -4.43 3.16
N TRP A 100 14.22 -5.22 2.32
CA TRP A 100 13.45 -6.40 2.69
C TRP A 100 14.25 -7.70 2.43
N GLY A 101 15.57 -7.61 2.22
CA GLY A 101 16.41 -8.73 1.82
C GLY A 101 16.07 -9.20 0.40
N GLN A 102 15.85 -10.51 0.20
CA GLN A 102 15.52 -11.11 -1.10
C GLN A 102 14.20 -10.62 -1.73
N TYR A 103 13.39 -9.90 -0.96
CA TYR A 103 12.10 -9.34 -1.40
C TYR A 103 12.21 -7.85 -1.76
N SER A 104 13.41 -7.32 -2.00
CA SER A 104 13.68 -5.91 -2.32
C SER A 104 13.84 -5.64 -3.80
#